data_AF-X1LHU7-F1
#
_entry.id   AF-X1LHU7-F1
#
_cell.length_a   1.000
_cell.length_b   1.000
_cell.length_c   1.000
_cell.angle_alpha   90.00
_cell.angle_beta   90.00
_cell.angle_gamma   90.00
#
_symmetry.space_group_name_H-M   'P 1'
#
loop_
_entity.id
_entity.type
_entity.pdbx_description
1 polymer ?
#
loop_
_entity_poly.entity_id
_entity_poly.type
_entity_poly.pdbx_seq_one_letter_code
_entity_poly.pdbx_strand_id
1 'polypeptide(L)'
;PGVKCKYYLSKTKGIGPLKLDRGKPEAAIKIQKFESTILSKEPSEYKNLETLSMMMVDYDYNGKVFDLDDVFYAEDLKNQDYEIRFDPKKIKGQMMIIYCDIFGNEKREIKILKDFK
;
A
#
# COMPACT_ATOMS: atom_id res chain seq x y z
N PRO A 1 -6.20 12.43 -1.95
CA PRO A 1 -6.10 12.06 -0.52
C PRO A 1 -4.68 12.25 0.03
N GLY A 2 -4.57 12.60 1.32
CA GLY A 2 -3.32 12.62 2.07
C GLY A 2 -3.00 11.23 2.59
N VAL A 3 -1.79 10.74 2.32
CA VAL A 3 -1.35 9.39 2.69
C VAL A 3 -0.02 9.45 3.41
N LYS A 4 0.14 8.66 4.48
CA LYS A 4 1.41 8.45 5.19
C LYS A 4 1.63 6.96 5.41
N CYS A 5 2.71 6.45 4.84
CA CYS A 5 3.10 5.04 4.96
C CYS A 5 4.46 4.89 5.63
N LYS A 6 4.65 3.74 6.29
CA LYS A 6 5.98 3.21 6.64
C LYS A 6 6.34 2.12 5.65
N TYR A 7 7.56 2.21 5.13
CA TYR A 7 8.17 1.26 4.22
C TYR A 7 9.37 0.65 4.91
N TYR A 8 9.37 -0.66 5.11
CA TYR A 8 10.44 -1.30 5.87
C TYR A 8 10.70 -2.74 5.43
N LEU A 9 11.94 -3.20 5.64
CA LEU A 9 12.31 -4.59 5.48
C LEU A 9 12.25 -5.30 6.83
N SER A 10 11.71 -6.52 6.86
CA SER A 10 11.71 -7.35 8.07
C SER A 10 11.93 -8.81 7.70
N LYS A 11 12.29 -9.65 8.67
CA LYS A 11 12.38 -11.10 8.45
C LYS A 11 11.02 -11.72 8.75
N THR A 12 10.56 -12.61 7.88
CA THR A 12 9.32 -13.34 8.11
C THR A 12 9.43 -14.18 9.38
N LYS A 13 8.42 -14.08 10.26
CA LYS A 13 8.27 -14.95 11.44
C LYS A 13 7.68 -16.33 11.07
N GLY A 14 7.34 -16.56 9.80
CA GLY A 14 6.75 -17.81 9.32
C GLY A 14 5.27 -17.97 9.67
N ILE A 15 4.56 -16.87 9.95
CA ILE A 15 3.13 -16.86 10.27
C ILE A 15 2.51 -15.72 9.47
N GLY A 16 1.93 -16.05 8.32
CA GLY A 16 1.29 -15.10 7.42
C GLY A 16 0.66 -15.81 6.21
N PRO A 17 -0.39 -15.24 5.59
CA PRO A 17 -1.20 -15.90 4.56
C PRO A 17 -0.41 -16.26 3.29
N LEU A 18 0.74 -15.63 3.06
CA LEU A 18 1.58 -15.81 1.87
C LEU A 18 2.63 -16.93 1.97
N LYS A 19 2.69 -17.70 3.09
CA LYS A 19 3.62 -18.84 3.28
C LYS A 19 5.06 -18.57 2.77
N LEU A 20 5.65 -17.42 3.10
CA LEU A 20 7.08 -17.22 2.81
C LEU A 20 7.93 -18.11 3.72
N ASP A 21 9.02 -18.67 3.17
CA ASP A 21 9.95 -19.50 3.93
C ASP A 21 10.52 -18.72 5.12
N ARG A 22 10.47 -19.34 6.31
CA ARG A 22 11.03 -18.77 7.55
C ARG A 22 12.42 -18.17 7.32
N GLY A 23 12.62 -16.94 7.78
CA GLY A 23 13.90 -16.25 7.72
C GLY A 23 14.20 -15.51 6.41
N LYS A 24 13.36 -15.61 5.37
CA LYS A 24 13.49 -14.75 4.18
C LYS A 24 13.12 -13.29 4.50
N PRO A 25 13.76 -12.31 3.83
CA PRO A 25 13.38 -10.91 3.94
C PRO A 25 12.00 -10.69 3.31
N GLU A 26 11.19 -9.83 3.94
CA GLU A 26 9.90 -9.34 3.49
C GLU A 26 9.97 -7.82 3.40
N ALA A 27 9.47 -7.27 2.30
CA ALA A 27 9.12 -5.86 2.23
C ALA A 27 7.73 -5.65 2.81
N ALA A 28 7.57 -4.61 3.63
CA ALA A 28 6.31 -4.25 4.25
C ALA A 28 5.93 -2.81 3.91
N ILE A 29 4.64 -2.60 3.59
CA ILE A 29 4.02 -1.29 3.42
C ILE A 29 2.92 -1.18 4.46
N LYS A 30 3.10 -0.31 5.45
CA LYS A 30 2.10 -0.04 6.49
C LYS A 30 1.49 1.34 6.30
N ILE A 31 0.19 1.40 6.05
CA ILE A 31 -0.55 2.66 5.95
C ILE A 31 -0.84 3.17 7.37
N GLN A 32 -0.23 4.28 7.75
CA GLN A 32 -0.44 4.88 9.07
C GLN A 32 -1.54 5.93 9.07
N LYS A 33 -1.65 6.67 7.96
CA LYS A 33 -2.61 7.75 7.80
C LYS A 33 -3.18 7.74 6.39
N PHE A 34 -4.50 7.86 6.28
CA PHE A 34 -5.20 8.09 5.03
C PHE A 34 -6.38 9.02 5.27
N GLU A 35 -6.37 10.18 4.61
CA GLU A 35 -7.40 11.22 4.74
C GLU A 35 -7.87 11.66 3.35
N SER A 36 -9.17 11.56 3.12
CA SER A 36 -9.79 12.01 1.88
C SER A 36 -9.95 13.52 1.85
N THR A 37 -9.86 14.10 0.66
CA THR A 37 -10.14 15.52 0.44
C THR A 37 -11.40 15.60 -0.40
N ILE A 38 -12.46 16.19 0.15
CA ILE A 38 -13.76 16.25 -0.49
C ILE A 38 -14.07 17.72 -0.77
N LEU A 39 -14.46 18.04 -2.01
CA LEU A 39 -14.87 19.39 -2.43
C LEU A 39 -16.32 19.72 -2.02
N SER A 40 -16.76 19.16 -0.90
CA SER A 40 -18.11 19.29 -0.35
C SER A 40 -18.27 20.64 0.37
N LYS A 41 -19.47 21.23 0.29
CA LYS A 41 -19.83 22.43 1.07
C LYS A 41 -19.97 22.15 2.56
N GLU A 42 -20.20 20.91 2.95
CA GLU A 42 -20.28 20.49 4.35
C GLU A 42 -19.05 19.65 4.74
N PRO A 43 -18.36 20.00 5.84
CA PRO A 43 -17.26 19.20 6.34
C PRO A 43 -17.81 17.89 6.91
N SER A 44 -17.68 16.82 6.15
CA SER A 44 -17.85 15.47 6.68
C SER A 44 -16.55 15.06 7.38
N GLU A 45 -16.59 14.91 8.71
CA GLU A 45 -15.45 14.40 9.47
C GLU A 45 -15.38 12.88 9.38
N TYR A 46 -14.54 12.39 8.47
CA TYR A 46 -14.17 10.97 8.43
C TYR A 46 -12.98 10.71 9.33
N LYS A 47 -13.01 9.58 10.04
CA LYS A 47 -11.88 9.10 10.82
C LYS A 47 -10.77 8.63 9.87
N ASN A 48 -9.56 8.53 10.41
CA ASN A 48 -8.41 7.99 9.70
C ASN A 48 -8.74 6.63 9.05
N LEU A 49 -8.22 6.37 7.84
CA LEU A 49 -8.39 5.12 7.07
C LEU A 49 -9.84 4.74 6.72
N GLU A 50 -10.85 5.40 7.29
CA GLU A 50 -12.27 5.08 7.08
C GLU A 50 -12.68 5.17 5.62
N THR A 51 -12.09 6.11 4.89
CA THR A 51 -12.39 6.37 3.49
C THR A 51 -11.45 5.68 2.51
N LEU A 52 -10.45 4.94 2.99
CA LEU A 52 -9.61 4.12 2.13
C LEU A 52 -10.51 3.09 1.43
N SER A 53 -10.44 3.01 0.10
CA SER A 53 -11.18 2.01 -0.68
C SER A 53 -10.28 0.85 -1.05
N MET A 54 -9.14 1.16 -1.67
CA MET A 54 -8.20 0.15 -2.15
C MET A 54 -6.79 0.70 -2.31
N MET A 55 -5.82 -0.22 -2.30
CA MET A 55 -4.45 0.02 -2.71
C MET A 55 -4.10 -0.91 -3.86
N MET A 56 -3.62 -0.33 -4.96
CA MET A 56 -3.21 -1.05 -6.16
C MET A 56 -1.69 -0.96 -6.31
N VAL A 57 -1.08 -2.04 -6.78
CA VAL A 57 0.38 -2.15 -6.90
C VAL A 57 0.77 -2.66 -8.28
N ASP A 58 1.78 -2.03 -8.84
CA ASP A 58 2.59 -2.47 -9.98
C ASP A 58 4.04 -2.57 -9.46
N TYR A 59 4.62 -3.77 -9.42
CA TYR A 59 5.92 -4.03 -8.83
C TYR A 59 7.11 -3.73 -9.75
N ASP A 60 6.89 -3.63 -11.06
CA ASP A 60 7.94 -3.40 -12.07
C ASP A 60 7.67 -2.22 -13.00
N TYR A 61 6.95 -1.23 -12.48
CA TYR A 61 6.58 0.01 -13.15
C TYR A 61 7.72 0.62 -13.98
N ASN A 62 7.51 0.64 -15.29
CA ASN A 62 8.50 1.10 -16.26
C ASN A 62 8.60 2.63 -16.40
N GLY A 63 7.84 3.41 -15.61
CA GLY A 63 7.79 4.86 -15.70
C GLY A 63 6.77 5.41 -16.70
N LYS A 64 6.03 4.55 -17.41
CA LYS A 64 5.11 4.94 -18.50
C LYS A 64 3.70 4.40 -18.34
N VAL A 65 3.56 3.09 -18.16
CA VAL A 65 2.27 2.40 -18.10
C VAL A 65 2.18 1.70 -16.76
N PHE A 66 1.04 1.89 -16.07
CA PHE A 66 0.73 1.16 -14.86
C PHE A 66 0.14 -0.20 -15.24
N ASP A 67 0.89 -1.26 -15.00
CA ASP A 67 0.47 -2.65 -15.22
C ASP A 67 0.08 -3.27 -13.88
N LEU A 68 -1.20 -3.54 -13.69
CA LEU A 68 -1.73 -3.90 -12.39
C LEU A 68 -1.35 -5.34 -12.01
N ASP A 69 -0.52 -5.48 -10.96
CA ASP A 69 -0.15 -6.79 -10.41
C ASP A 69 -1.11 -7.25 -9.31
N ASP A 70 -1.32 -6.42 -8.29
CA ASP A 70 -2.06 -6.78 -7.08
C ASP A 70 -3.01 -5.64 -6.65
N VAL A 71 -4.20 -6.02 -6.15
CA VAL A 71 -5.19 -5.11 -5.54
C VAL A 71 -5.46 -5.56 -4.11
N PHE A 72 -5.42 -4.61 -3.18
CA PHE A 72 -5.74 -4.82 -1.77
C PHE A 72 -6.92 -3.93 -1.39
N TYR A 73 -8.07 -4.53 -1.13
CA TYR A 73 -9.26 -3.81 -0.67
C TYR A 73 -9.12 -3.41 0.80
N ALA A 74 -9.78 -2.32 1.19
CA ALA A 74 -9.67 -1.78 2.54
C ALA A 74 -10.14 -2.75 3.63
N GLU A 75 -11.13 -3.61 3.35
CA GLU A 75 -11.59 -4.64 4.29
C GLU A 75 -10.50 -5.67 4.58
N ASP A 76 -9.79 -6.13 3.54
CA ASP A 76 -8.68 -7.06 3.68
C ASP A 76 -7.49 -6.42 4.40
N LEU A 77 -7.17 -5.17 4.05
CA LEU A 77 -6.12 -4.39 4.70
C LEU A 77 -6.43 -4.19 6.18
N LYS A 78 -7.68 -3.89 6.54
CA LYS A 78 -8.10 -3.73 7.94
C LYS A 78 -7.88 -4.99 8.77
N ASN A 79 -8.12 -6.16 8.19
CA ASN A 79 -7.86 -7.45 8.84
C ASN A 79 -6.36 -7.74 9.02
N GLN A 80 -5.48 -7.01 8.32
CA GLN A 80 -4.02 -7.09 8.39
C GLN A 80 -3.37 -5.86 9.03
N ASP A 81 -4.12 -5.09 9.84
CA ASP A 81 -3.62 -3.85 10.48
C ASP A 81 -3.03 -2.83 9.48
N TYR A 82 -3.67 -2.75 8.30
CA TYR A 82 -3.33 -1.90 7.16
C TYR A 82 -1.87 -2.06 6.70
N GLU A 83 -1.37 -3.28 6.78
CA GLU A 83 -0.02 -3.64 6.39
C GLU A 83 -0.04 -4.79 5.38
N ILE A 84 0.62 -4.58 4.24
CA ILE A 84 0.90 -5.65 3.29
C ILE A 84 2.36 -6.07 3.38
N ARG A 85 2.61 -7.34 3.10
CA ARG A 85 3.93 -7.96 3.09
C ARG A 85 4.12 -8.75 1.81
N PHE A 86 5.31 -8.67 1.21
CA PHE A 86 5.62 -9.37 -0.03
C PHE A 86 7.12 -9.64 -0.16
N ASP A 87 7.50 -10.51 -1.11
CA ASP A 87 8.90 -10.76 -1.41
C ASP A 87 9.53 -9.47 -2.00
N PRO A 88 10.58 -8.90 -1.38
CA PRO A 88 11.23 -7.68 -1.88
C PRO A 88 11.79 -7.85 -3.30
N LYS A 89 12.03 -9.08 -3.77
CA LYS A 89 12.45 -9.38 -5.15
C LYS A 89 11.39 -9.06 -6.19
N LYS A 90 10.12 -8.90 -5.80
CA LYS A 90 9.08 -8.42 -6.71
C LYS A 90 9.40 -7.02 -7.24
N ILE A 91 10.05 -6.16 -6.45
CA ILE A 91 10.39 -4.78 -6.85
C ILE A 91 11.52 -4.82 -7.89
N LYS A 92 11.18 -4.68 -9.17
CA LYS A 92 12.18 -4.64 -10.26
C LYS A 92 12.47 -3.19 -10.66
N GLY A 93 13.44 -2.58 -9.98
CA GLY A 93 13.82 -1.19 -10.23
C GLY A 93 12.96 -0.21 -9.43
N GLN A 94 11.74 0.04 -9.88
CA GLN A 94 10.74 0.86 -9.18
C GLN A 94 9.37 0.21 -9.25
N MET A 95 8.55 0.45 -8.22
CA MET A 95 7.16 0.06 -8.15
C MET A 95 6.27 1.31 -8.10
N MET A 96 5.05 1.21 -8.60
CA MET A 96 4.01 2.21 -8.41
C MET A 96 2.96 1.68 -7.44
N ILE A 97 2.56 2.52 -6.49
CA ILE A 97 1.49 2.25 -5.54
C ILE A 97 0.44 3.33 -5.73
N ILE A 98 -0.81 2.93 -5.89
CA ILE A 98 -1.95 3.84 -6.00
C ILE A 98 -2.90 3.56 -4.85
N TYR A 99 -3.17 4.58 -4.04
CA TYR A 99 -4.18 4.55 -3.00
C TYR A 99 -5.41 5.29 -3.49
N CYS A 100 -6.58 4.65 -3.42
CA CYS A 100 -7.84 5.23 -3.84
C CYS A 100 -8.80 5.33 -2.66
N ASP A 101 -9.53 6.44 -2.56
CA ASP A 101 -10.62 6.60 -1.61
C ASP A 101 -11.98 6.18 -2.21
N ILE A 102 -13.00 6.09 -1.37
CA ILE A 102 -14.38 5.74 -1.78
C ILE A 102 -15.02 6.78 -2.73
N PHE A 103 -14.40 7.94 -2.92
CA PHE A 103 -14.85 8.99 -3.82
C PHE A 103 -14.12 8.96 -5.17
N GLY A 104 -13.17 8.03 -5.34
CA GLY A 104 -12.38 7.90 -6.55
C GLY A 104 -11.15 8.82 -6.61
N ASN A 105 -10.80 9.54 -5.53
CA ASN A 105 -9.56 10.30 -5.54
C ASN A 105 -8.35 9.38 -5.34
N GLU A 106 -7.33 9.60 -6.15
CA GLU A 106 -6.11 8.80 -6.13
C GLU A 106 -4.93 9.54 -5.51
N LYS A 107 -4.06 8.79 -4.83
CA LYS A 107 -2.70 9.20 -4.51
C LYS A 107 -1.73 8.17 -5.07
N ARG A 108 -0.79 8.63 -5.89
CA ARG A 108 0.26 7.79 -6.49
C ARG A 108 1.58 7.99 -5.76
N GLU A 109 2.29 6.90 -5.49
CA GLU A 109 3.67 6.90 -4.99
C GLU A 109 4.53 5.98 -5.86
N ILE A 110 5.75 6.42 -6.16
CA ILE A 110 6.77 5.58 -6.77
C ILE A 110 7.78 5.25 -5.68
N LYS A 111 8.13 3.96 -5.55
CA LYS A 111 9.10 3.48 -4.57
C LYS A 111 10.13 2.57 -5.20
N ILE A 112 11.33 2.59 -4.65
CA ILE A 112 12.40 1.65 -4.96
C ILE A 112 12.73 0.84 -3.70
N LEU A 113 13.46 -0.26 -3.86
CA LEU A 113 13.84 -1.11 -2.72
C LEU A 113 14.56 -0.34 -1.60
N LYS A 114 15.33 0.71 -1.93
CA LYS A 114 16.05 1.55 -0.96
C LYS A 114 15.13 2.41 -0.07
N ASP A 115 13.86 2.58 -0.44
CA ASP A 115 12.89 3.31 0.37
C ASP A 115 12.37 2.48 1.55
N PHE A 116 12.60 1.16 1.54
CA PHE A 116 12.23 0.24 2.60
C PHE A 116 13.36 0.15 3.62
N LYS A 117 13.24 0.90 4.73
CA LYS A 117 14.28 1.05 5.75
C LYS A 117 14.01 0.24 7.01
#